data_AF-K9KEY7-F1
#
_entry.id   AF-K9KEY7-F1
#
_cell.length_a   1.000
_cell.length_b   1.000
_cell.length_c   1.000
_cell.angle_alpha   90.00
_cell.angle_beta   90.00
_cell.angle_gamma   90.00
#
_symmetry.space_group_name_H-M   'P 1'
#
loop_
_entity.id
_entity.type
_entity.pdbx_description
1 polymer ?
#
loop_
_entity_poly.entity_id
_entity_poly.type
_entity_poly.pdbx_seq_one_letter_code
_entity_poly.pdbx_strand_id
1 'polypeptide(L)'
;QLRKEEESSSVTESVQLQMYPALVVDKMLKALRLHSNEARLKFPRLLQIIEQYPEETLSLMTKEISSIPCWQFIGWISHMVALLDKEEAVAVHRTVEEIADNYPQAMVYPFIISSESYSFKDTSTGYKNKEFVERIFKIKLDQGGVIQDFINALEQLSHPEMLFKDWTDDIKVELEKNPVNRKNIEKMYEKMYATLGDPQAPGLGAFRRRFIQAFGKEFDKHFGRGGSKLPGMKPREFSDITNSLFSKMCEVSKPPGNLKECSPWMSDFKVEFLRSELEIPGQYDGKGKPVPEYHARIAGFDERIKVMASMRKPKRIIIRGHDEREYPFLVKGGEDLRQDQRIEQLFEVMNVILSQDATCSQRSMQLKTYQVIPMTSRLGLIEW
;
A
#
# COMPACT_ATOMS: atom_id res chain seq x y z
N GLN A 1 -37.56 -37.89 -31.31
CA GLN A 1 -38.04 -36.81 -30.44
C GLN A 1 -37.08 -36.57 -29.28
N LEU A 2 -36.63 -37.60 -28.56
CA LEU A 2 -35.62 -37.51 -27.49
C LEU A 2 -34.31 -36.74 -27.85
N ARG A 3 -33.75 -36.93 -29.06
CA ARG A 3 -32.53 -36.22 -29.50
C ARG A 3 -32.72 -34.72 -29.73
N LYS A 4 -33.95 -34.27 -30.05
CA LYS A 4 -34.28 -32.84 -30.21
C LYS A 4 -34.58 -32.17 -28.86
N GLU A 5 -35.01 -32.93 -27.86
CA GLU A 5 -35.18 -32.45 -26.48
C GLU A 5 -33.84 -32.33 -25.75
N GLU A 6 -32.88 -33.24 -26.01
CA GLU A 6 -31.51 -33.09 -25.49
C GLU A 6 -30.79 -31.89 -26.11
N GLU A 7 -30.88 -31.70 -27.43
CA GLU A 7 -30.30 -30.52 -28.10
C GLU A 7 -30.96 -29.20 -27.64
N SER A 8 -32.28 -29.15 -27.48
CA SER A 8 -32.96 -27.95 -26.95
C SER A 8 -32.65 -27.70 -25.48
N SER A 9 -32.52 -28.73 -24.65
CA SER A 9 -32.11 -28.59 -23.25
C SER A 9 -30.68 -28.06 -23.13
N SER A 10 -29.74 -28.55 -23.96
CA SER A 10 -28.35 -28.10 -23.97
C SER A 10 -28.18 -26.64 -24.41
N VAL A 11 -29.00 -26.20 -25.38
CA VAL A 11 -29.05 -24.80 -25.82
C VAL A 11 -29.69 -23.91 -24.75
N THR A 12 -30.71 -24.39 -24.04
CA THR A 12 -31.37 -23.64 -22.97
C THR A 12 -30.46 -23.50 -21.73
N GLU A 13 -29.71 -24.55 -21.37
CA GLU A 13 -28.69 -24.50 -20.32
C GLU A 13 -27.54 -23.54 -20.68
N SER A 14 -27.08 -23.56 -21.93
CA SER A 14 -26.05 -22.64 -22.45
C SER A 14 -26.49 -21.17 -22.34
N VAL A 15 -27.73 -20.85 -22.73
CA VAL A 15 -28.29 -19.48 -22.63
C VAL A 15 -28.48 -19.05 -21.17
N GLN A 16 -28.90 -19.95 -20.28
CA GLN A 16 -29.03 -19.65 -18.85
C GLN A 16 -27.67 -19.36 -18.19
N LEU A 17 -26.63 -20.13 -18.55
CA LEU A 17 -25.27 -19.92 -18.04
C LEU A 17 -24.67 -18.57 -18.47
N GLN A 18 -25.00 -18.08 -19.68
CA GLN A 18 -24.58 -16.75 -20.15
C GLN A 18 -25.22 -15.60 -19.37
N MET A 19 -26.38 -15.80 -18.74
CA MET A 19 -27.07 -14.77 -17.95
C MET A 19 -26.58 -14.68 -16.49
N TYR A 20 -25.86 -15.69 -15.99
CA TYR A 20 -25.44 -15.77 -14.60
C TYR A 20 -24.54 -14.61 -14.14
N PRO A 21 -23.53 -14.17 -14.91
CA PRO A 21 -22.68 -13.04 -14.49
C PRO A 21 -23.50 -11.78 -14.18
N ALA A 22 -24.41 -11.39 -15.08
CA ALA A 22 -25.27 -10.24 -14.89
C ALA A 22 -26.23 -10.42 -13.70
N LEU A 23 -26.81 -11.61 -13.53
CA LEU A 23 -27.71 -11.90 -12.41
C LEU A 23 -26.99 -11.82 -11.06
N VAL A 24 -25.79 -12.39 -10.96
CA VAL A 24 -24.98 -12.36 -9.73
C VAL A 24 -24.62 -10.92 -9.36
N VAL A 25 -24.18 -10.12 -10.33
CA VAL A 25 -23.88 -8.70 -10.13
C VAL A 25 -25.12 -7.94 -9.63
N ASP A 26 -26.26 -8.07 -10.31
CA ASP A 26 -27.52 -7.41 -9.91
C ASP A 26 -27.92 -7.76 -8.47
N LYS A 27 -27.97 -9.06 -8.13
CA LYS A 27 -28.47 -9.51 -6.83
C LYS A 27 -27.52 -9.18 -5.69
N MET A 28 -26.22 -9.30 -5.89
CA MET A 28 -25.24 -8.96 -4.86
C MET A 28 -25.18 -7.45 -4.59
N LEU A 29 -25.24 -6.60 -5.63
CA LEU A 29 -25.29 -5.15 -5.45
C LEU A 29 -26.58 -4.70 -4.74
N LYS A 30 -27.72 -5.33 -5.05
CA LYS A 30 -28.97 -5.10 -4.31
C LYS A 30 -28.86 -5.51 -2.84
N ALA A 31 -28.19 -6.63 -2.54
CA ALA A 31 -27.95 -7.05 -1.16
C ALA A 31 -27.02 -6.07 -0.40
N LEU A 32 -26.00 -5.53 -1.07
CA LEU A 32 -25.13 -4.48 -0.52
C LEU A 32 -25.91 -3.20 -0.19
N ARG A 33 -26.84 -2.81 -1.06
CA ARG A 33 -27.72 -1.65 -0.80
C ARG A 33 -28.57 -1.84 0.45
N LEU A 34 -28.86 -3.09 0.84
CA LEU A 34 -29.56 -3.45 2.07
C LEU A 34 -28.61 -3.69 3.27
N HIS A 35 -27.35 -3.25 3.18
CA HIS A 35 -26.34 -3.39 4.23
C HIS A 35 -26.00 -4.84 4.62
N SER A 36 -26.08 -5.79 3.67
CA SER A 36 -25.69 -7.17 3.92
C SER A 36 -24.18 -7.31 4.13
N ASN A 37 -23.78 -7.74 5.32
CA ASN A 37 -22.39 -8.05 5.65
C ASN A 37 -21.82 -9.18 4.79
N GLU A 38 -22.62 -10.19 4.48
CA GLU A 38 -22.18 -11.30 3.63
C GLU A 38 -21.91 -10.84 2.19
N ALA A 39 -22.79 -9.99 1.65
CA ALA A 39 -22.58 -9.40 0.32
C ALA A 39 -21.35 -8.50 0.31
N ARG A 40 -21.11 -7.74 1.40
CA ARG A 40 -19.91 -6.92 1.59
C ARG A 40 -18.66 -7.77 1.57
N LEU A 41 -18.60 -8.87 2.31
CA LEU A 41 -17.43 -9.75 2.32
C LEU A 41 -17.14 -10.40 0.95
N LYS A 42 -18.17 -10.61 0.14
CA LYS A 42 -18.06 -11.22 -1.20
C LYS A 42 -17.87 -10.20 -2.33
N PHE A 43 -17.83 -8.89 -2.04
CA PHE A 43 -17.69 -7.84 -3.06
C PHE A 43 -16.50 -8.03 -4.03
N PRO A 44 -15.28 -8.42 -3.58
CA PRO A 44 -14.17 -8.66 -4.50
C PRO A 44 -14.46 -9.71 -5.58
N ARG A 45 -15.41 -10.61 -5.35
CA ARG A 45 -15.85 -11.56 -6.37
C ARG A 45 -16.54 -10.86 -7.55
N LEU A 46 -17.27 -9.77 -7.31
CA LEU A 46 -17.87 -8.97 -8.37
C LEU A 46 -16.82 -8.30 -9.24
N LEU A 47 -15.73 -7.82 -8.63
CA LEU A 47 -14.60 -7.24 -9.37
C LEU A 47 -13.95 -8.26 -10.32
N GLN A 48 -13.88 -9.53 -9.93
CA GLN A 48 -13.40 -10.60 -10.81
C GLN A 48 -14.40 -10.93 -11.92
N ILE A 49 -15.71 -10.91 -11.62
CA ILE A 49 -16.75 -11.21 -12.60
C ILE A 49 -16.76 -10.16 -13.71
N ILE A 50 -16.59 -8.86 -13.38
CA ILE A 50 -16.54 -7.81 -14.41
C ILE A 50 -15.30 -7.88 -15.29
N GLU A 51 -14.18 -8.39 -14.76
CA GLU A 51 -12.95 -8.62 -15.54
C GLU A 51 -13.09 -9.83 -16.46
N GLN A 52 -13.84 -10.87 -16.04
CA GLN A 52 -14.04 -12.09 -16.82
C GLN A 52 -15.17 -11.98 -17.86
N TYR A 53 -16.23 -11.21 -17.55
CA TYR A 53 -17.44 -11.08 -18.37
C TYR A 53 -17.84 -9.60 -18.55
N PRO A 54 -16.97 -8.76 -19.14
CA PRO A 54 -17.18 -7.32 -19.20
C PRO A 54 -18.36 -6.90 -20.07
N GLU A 55 -18.64 -7.63 -21.16
CA GLU A 55 -19.69 -7.28 -22.13
C GLU A 55 -21.07 -7.21 -21.49
N GLU A 56 -21.39 -8.16 -20.61
CA GLU A 56 -22.69 -8.31 -19.98
C GLU A 56 -22.80 -7.57 -18.63
N THR A 57 -21.67 -7.33 -17.96
CA THR A 57 -21.68 -6.91 -16.55
C THR A 57 -21.17 -5.49 -16.29
N LEU A 58 -20.30 -4.92 -17.13
CA LEU A 58 -19.61 -3.66 -16.83
C LEU A 58 -20.58 -2.48 -16.71
N SER A 59 -21.52 -2.37 -17.66
CA SER A 59 -22.54 -1.30 -17.67
C SER A 59 -23.49 -1.42 -16.48
N LEU A 60 -23.90 -2.65 -16.15
CA LEU A 60 -24.75 -2.98 -15.00
C LEU A 60 -24.06 -2.62 -13.68
N MET A 61 -22.79 -3.03 -13.52
CA MET A 61 -21.97 -2.74 -12.34
C MET A 61 -21.85 -1.23 -12.13
N THR A 62 -21.46 -0.49 -13.18
CA THR A 62 -21.26 0.97 -13.13
C THR A 62 -22.54 1.69 -12.68
N LYS A 63 -23.70 1.25 -13.18
CA LYS A 63 -24.99 1.83 -12.82
C LYS A 63 -25.37 1.52 -11.37
N GLU A 64 -25.37 0.26 -10.99
CA GLU A 64 -25.91 -0.19 -9.71
C GLU A 64 -25.00 0.17 -8.52
N ILE A 65 -23.68 0.12 -8.69
CA ILE A 65 -22.72 0.45 -7.62
C ILE A 65 -22.87 1.90 -7.14
N SER A 66 -23.23 2.81 -8.05
CA SER A 66 -23.40 4.25 -7.75
C SER A 66 -24.55 4.56 -6.79
N SER A 67 -25.44 3.59 -6.55
CA SER A 67 -26.54 3.72 -5.59
C SER A 67 -26.22 3.20 -4.19
N ILE A 68 -25.05 2.57 -4.01
CA ILE A 68 -24.62 1.97 -2.75
C ILE A 68 -23.76 2.97 -1.99
N PRO A 69 -23.97 3.17 -0.68
CA PRO A 69 -23.12 4.03 0.14
C PRO A 69 -21.64 3.65 0.03
N CYS A 70 -20.80 4.59 -0.40
CA CYS A 70 -19.39 4.34 -0.74
C CYS A 70 -18.55 3.78 0.43
N TRP A 71 -18.94 4.07 1.68
CA TRP A 71 -18.26 3.55 2.87
C TRP A 71 -18.26 2.03 2.99
N GLN A 72 -19.22 1.33 2.36
CA GLN A 72 -19.26 -0.14 2.39
C GLN A 72 -18.07 -0.78 1.67
N PHE A 73 -17.39 -0.03 0.80
CA PHE A 73 -16.25 -0.52 0.03
C PHE A 73 -14.90 -0.26 0.71
N ILE A 74 -14.88 0.40 1.87
CA ILE A 74 -13.65 0.76 2.59
C ILE A 74 -12.75 -0.45 2.84
N GLY A 75 -13.32 -1.57 3.30
CA GLY A 75 -12.55 -2.81 3.53
C GLY A 75 -11.93 -3.41 2.27
N TRP A 76 -12.35 -2.96 1.09
CA TRP A 76 -11.92 -3.46 -0.21
C TRP A 76 -11.30 -2.38 -1.11
N ILE A 77 -10.98 -1.19 -0.59
CA ILE A 77 -10.37 -0.09 -1.36
C ILE A 77 -9.17 -0.58 -2.17
N SER A 78 -8.26 -1.33 -1.54
CA SER A 78 -7.05 -1.85 -2.20
C SER A 78 -7.34 -2.70 -3.44
N HIS A 79 -8.51 -3.36 -3.53
CA HIS A 79 -8.92 -4.09 -4.73
C HIS A 79 -9.49 -3.16 -5.81
N MET A 80 -10.18 -2.09 -5.41
CA MET A 80 -10.73 -1.12 -6.35
C MET A 80 -9.65 -0.24 -6.97
N VAL A 81 -8.72 0.28 -6.14
CA VAL A 81 -7.64 1.13 -6.66
C VAL A 81 -6.69 0.33 -7.56
N ALA A 82 -6.48 -0.96 -7.29
CA ALA A 82 -5.70 -1.85 -8.15
C ALA A 82 -6.33 -2.11 -9.54
N LEU A 83 -7.57 -1.70 -9.79
CA LEU A 83 -8.21 -1.78 -11.10
C LEU A 83 -8.06 -0.50 -11.93
N LEU A 84 -7.59 0.60 -11.35
CA LEU A 84 -7.66 1.92 -11.99
C LEU A 84 -6.80 2.07 -13.25
N ASP A 85 -5.82 1.19 -13.46
CA ASP A 85 -5.03 1.15 -14.69
C ASP A 85 -5.60 0.20 -15.77
N LYS A 86 -6.62 -0.59 -15.44
CA LYS A 86 -7.30 -1.51 -16.36
C LYS A 86 -8.45 -0.87 -17.12
N GLU A 87 -8.99 -1.54 -18.14
CA GLU A 87 -10.08 -1.00 -18.96
C GLU A 87 -11.42 -0.94 -18.19
N GLU A 88 -11.62 -1.86 -17.25
CA GLU A 88 -12.81 -1.99 -16.41
C GLU A 88 -12.88 -0.94 -15.29
N ALA A 89 -11.84 -0.11 -15.12
CA ALA A 89 -11.75 0.93 -14.09
C ALA A 89 -12.98 1.85 -14.03
N VAL A 90 -13.63 2.07 -15.18
CA VAL A 90 -14.85 2.88 -15.31
C VAL A 90 -15.97 2.43 -14.37
N ALA A 91 -16.01 1.15 -14.01
CA ALA A 91 -16.99 0.61 -13.07
C ALA A 91 -16.83 1.13 -11.65
N VAL A 92 -15.62 1.53 -11.25
CA VAL A 92 -15.30 1.94 -9.87
C VAL A 92 -14.93 3.42 -9.74
N HIS A 93 -14.68 4.14 -10.84
CA HIS A 93 -14.29 5.56 -10.84
C HIS A 93 -15.14 6.42 -9.92
N ARG A 94 -16.48 6.36 -10.07
CA ARG A 94 -17.39 7.18 -9.26
C ARG A 94 -17.27 6.86 -7.77
N THR A 95 -17.26 5.58 -7.43
CA THR A 95 -17.14 5.15 -6.03
C THR A 95 -15.79 5.52 -5.43
N VAL A 96 -14.70 5.40 -6.20
CA VAL A 96 -13.36 5.84 -5.78
C VAL A 96 -13.33 7.35 -5.54
N GLU A 97 -13.94 8.14 -6.43
CA GLU A 97 -14.04 9.60 -6.27
C GLU A 97 -14.88 9.97 -5.04
N GLU A 98 -16.02 9.31 -4.83
CA GLU A 98 -16.85 9.50 -3.63
C GLU A 98 -16.11 9.12 -2.33
N ILE A 99 -15.28 8.08 -2.34
CA ILE A 99 -14.42 7.75 -1.18
C ILE A 99 -13.33 8.81 -1.00
N ALA A 100 -12.72 9.30 -2.06
CA ALA A 100 -11.72 10.37 -2.01
C ALA A 100 -12.28 11.65 -1.39
N ASP A 101 -13.52 11.99 -1.74
CA ASP A 101 -14.19 13.21 -1.28
C ASP A 101 -14.59 13.13 0.20
N ASN A 102 -15.05 11.96 0.65
CA ASN A 102 -15.63 11.81 1.99
C ASN A 102 -14.65 11.23 3.01
N TYR A 103 -13.73 10.37 2.58
CA TYR A 103 -12.80 9.59 3.42
C TYR A 103 -11.39 9.51 2.82
N PRO A 104 -10.73 10.65 2.50
CA PRO A 104 -9.44 10.66 1.79
C PRO A 104 -8.34 9.87 2.53
N GLN A 105 -8.31 9.97 3.87
CA GLN A 105 -7.34 9.27 4.73
C GLN A 105 -7.47 7.73 4.67
N ALA A 106 -8.66 7.20 4.36
CA ALA A 106 -8.85 5.75 4.18
C ALA A 106 -8.22 5.24 2.87
N MET A 107 -8.12 6.10 1.86
CA MET A 107 -7.74 5.71 0.51
C MET A 107 -6.28 5.98 0.17
N VAL A 108 -5.64 6.93 0.85
CA VAL A 108 -4.31 7.42 0.45
C VAL A 108 -3.24 6.33 0.37
N TYR A 109 -3.11 5.48 1.40
CA TYR A 109 -2.07 4.43 1.39
C TYR A 109 -2.35 3.32 0.37
N PRO A 110 -3.56 2.72 0.29
CA PRO A 110 -3.87 1.78 -0.79
C PRO A 110 -3.60 2.38 -2.18
N PHE A 111 -3.95 3.65 -2.38
CA PHE A 111 -3.78 4.33 -3.66
C PHE A 111 -2.29 4.50 -4.01
N ILE A 112 -1.45 4.94 -3.07
CA ILE A 112 0.00 5.08 -3.28
C ILE A 112 0.58 3.75 -3.73
N ILE A 113 0.29 2.66 -3.01
CA ILE A 113 0.84 1.34 -3.29
C ILE A 113 0.43 0.85 -4.68
N SER A 114 -0.83 1.02 -5.07
CA SER A 114 -1.29 0.64 -6.41
C SER A 114 -0.65 1.52 -7.49
N SER A 115 -0.50 2.82 -7.24
CA SER A 115 0.06 3.77 -8.20
C SER A 115 1.52 3.54 -8.56
N GLU A 116 2.29 2.89 -7.67
CA GLU A 116 3.68 2.52 -7.95
C GLU A 116 3.83 1.51 -9.10
N SER A 117 2.76 0.78 -9.42
CA SER A 117 2.77 -0.33 -10.40
C SER A 117 1.83 -0.14 -11.60
N TYR A 118 1.13 0.99 -11.71
CA TYR A 118 0.16 1.19 -12.79
C TYR A 118 0.80 1.18 -14.19
N SER A 119 0.11 0.54 -15.13
CA SER A 119 0.47 0.54 -16.55
C SER A 119 -0.76 0.79 -17.41
N PHE A 120 -0.95 2.05 -17.81
CA PHE A 120 -2.06 2.45 -18.68
C PHE A 120 -1.80 2.06 -20.14
N LYS A 121 -2.83 1.51 -20.81
CA LYS A 121 -2.76 1.22 -22.25
C LYS A 121 -2.85 2.51 -23.08
N ASP A 122 -2.22 2.53 -24.25
CA ASP A 122 -2.27 3.64 -25.21
C ASP A 122 -3.61 3.69 -25.99
N THR A 123 -4.73 3.73 -25.26
CA THR A 123 -6.09 3.81 -25.80
C THR A 123 -6.81 5.02 -25.24
N SER A 124 -7.90 5.47 -25.88
CA SER A 124 -8.71 6.59 -25.37
C SER A 124 -9.15 6.38 -23.92
N THR A 125 -9.54 5.15 -23.56
CA THR A 125 -9.90 4.78 -22.19
C THR A 125 -8.68 4.83 -21.25
N GLY A 126 -7.53 4.31 -21.66
CA GLY A 126 -6.32 4.35 -20.85
C GLY A 126 -5.85 5.77 -20.52
N TYR A 127 -5.94 6.70 -21.48
CA TYR A 127 -5.64 8.12 -21.24
C TYR A 127 -6.61 8.75 -20.23
N LYS A 128 -7.91 8.45 -20.32
CA LYS A 128 -8.92 8.94 -19.35
C LYS A 128 -8.68 8.38 -17.95
N ASN A 129 -8.30 7.11 -17.83
CA ASN A 129 -8.00 6.47 -16.56
C ASN A 129 -6.74 7.08 -15.92
N LYS A 130 -5.70 7.34 -16.73
CA LYS A 130 -4.49 8.03 -16.27
C LYS A 130 -4.80 9.44 -15.74
N GLU A 131 -5.58 10.23 -16.50
CA GLU A 131 -6.01 11.56 -16.07
C GLU A 131 -6.83 11.50 -14.77
N PHE A 132 -7.73 10.52 -14.63
CA PHE A 132 -8.50 10.29 -13.41
C PHE A 132 -7.59 10.03 -12.20
N VAL A 133 -6.63 9.11 -12.33
CA VAL A 133 -5.68 8.75 -11.27
C VAL A 133 -4.85 9.97 -10.85
N GLU A 134 -4.27 10.70 -11.81
CA GLU A 134 -3.46 11.90 -11.54
C GLU A 134 -4.29 12.99 -10.84
N ARG A 135 -5.55 13.17 -11.25
CA ARG A 135 -6.49 14.12 -10.65
C ARG A 135 -6.83 13.75 -9.21
N ILE A 136 -7.21 12.51 -8.95
CA ILE A 136 -7.59 12.03 -7.62
C ILE A 136 -6.44 12.20 -6.64
N PHE A 137 -5.22 11.77 -7.01
CA PHE A 137 -4.08 11.86 -6.12
C PHE A 137 -3.77 13.32 -5.73
N LYS A 138 -3.58 14.16 -6.74
CA LYS A 138 -3.12 15.54 -6.54
C LYS A 138 -4.17 16.44 -5.88
N ILE A 139 -5.45 16.25 -6.23
CA ILE A 139 -6.52 17.15 -5.79
C ILE A 139 -7.19 16.65 -4.52
N LYS A 140 -7.29 15.33 -4.30
CA LYS A 140 -8.12 14.78 -3.21
C LYS A 140 -7.29 14.13 -2.09
N LEU A 141 -6.20 13.45 -2.42
CA LEU A 141 -5.52 12.59 -1.45
C LEU A 141 -4.33 13.24 -0.74
N ASP A 142 -3.52 14.02 -1.46
CA ASP A 142 -2.31 14.65 -0.89
C ASP A 142 -2.35 16.17 -1.01
N GLN A 143 -3.48 16.76 -0.57
CA GLN A 143 -3.63 18.21 -0.51
C GLN A 143 -2.57 18.82 0.42
N GLY A 144 -1.60 19.52 -0.17
CA GLY A 144 -0.53 20.19 0.56
C GLY A 144 0.66 19.29 0.93
N GLY A 145 0.77 18.09 0.35
CA GLY A 145 1.98 17.25 0.44
C GLY A 145 2.22 16.58 1.80
N VAL A 146 1.30 16.71 2.75
CA VAL A 146 1.52 16.28 4.15
C VAL A 146 1.69 14.77 4.25
N ILE A 147 0.95 13.99 3.45
CA ILE A 147 1.02 12.53 3.51
C ILE A 147 2.36 12.07 2.96
N GLN A 148 2.82 12.66 1.85
CA GLN A 148 4.13 12.35 1.31
C GLN A 148 5.25 12.78 2.26
N ASP A 149 5.14 13.93 2.92
CA ASP A 149 6.06 14.36 3.97
C ASP A 149 6.12 13.33 5.10
N PHE A 150 4.97 12.84 5.57
CA PHE A 150 4.88 11.85 6.64
C PHE A 150 5.51 10.51 6.24
N ILE A 151 5.21 10.01 5.04
CA ILE A 151 5.82 8.77 4.50
C ILE A 151 7.33 8.93 4.39
N ASN A 152 7.81 10.01 3.78
CA ASN A 152 9.24 10.28 3.65
C ASN A 152 9.93 10.35 5.02
N ALA A 153 9.27 10.96 6.00
CA ALA A 153 9.76 11.08 7.37
C ALA A 153 9.82 9.73 8.10
N LEU A 154 8.89 8.82 7.84
CA LEU A 154 8.92 7.44 8.34
C LEU A 154 10.01 6.60 7.65
N GLU A 155 10.24 6.78 6.34
CA GLU A 155 11.32 6.08 5.63
C GLU A 155 12.70 6.38 6.23
N GLN A 156 12.92 7.59 6.74
CA GLN A 156 14.16 7.97 7.44
C GLN A 156 14.45 7.17 8.72
N LEU A 157 13.46 6.44 9.25
CA LEU A 157 13.66 5.53 10.39
C LEU A 157 14.33 4.22 9.97
N SER A 158 14.23 3.80 8.71
CA SER A 158 14.79 2.52 8.22
C SER A 158 16.31 2.51 8.28
N HIS A 159 16.96 1.40 8.60
CA HIS A 159 18.43 1.35 8.65
C HIS A 159 19.06 1.50 7.24
N PRO A 160 19.98 2.45 7.01
CA PRO A 160 20.54 2.70 5.68
C PRO A 160 21.30 1.49 5.12
N GLU A 161 21.96 0.71 5.98
CA GLU A 161 22.61 -0.53 5.56
C GLU A 161 21.62 -1.58 5.05
N MET A 162 20.40 -1.63 5.62
CA MET A 162 19.36 -2.56 5.16
C MET A 162 18.76 -2.10 3.83
N LEU A 163 18.51 -0.79 3.67
CA LEU A 163 18.06 -0.23 2.40
C LEU A 163 19.07 -0.47 1.27
N PHE A 164 20.37 -0.32 1.57
CA PHE A 164 21.43 -0.66 0.62
C PHE A 164 21.38 -2.13 0.24
N LYS A 165 21.25 -3.04 1.23
CA LYS A 165 21.14 -4.48 0.98
C LYS A 165 19.95 -4.81 0.06
N ASP A 166 18.77 -4.27 0.34
CA ASP A 166 17.57 -4.49 -0.48
C ASP A 166 17.81 -4.02 -1.93
N TRP A 167 18.41 -2.85 -2.10
CA TRP A 167 18.79 -2.35 -3.43
C TRP A 167 19.79 -3.28 -4.12
N THR A 168 20.78 -3.81 -3.40
CA THR A 168 21.76 -4.73 -3.99
C THR A 168 21.13 -6.04 -4.45
N ASP A 169 20.18 -6.57 -3.67
CA ASP A 169 19.43 -7.78 -4.02
C ASP A 169 18.59 -7.53 -5.29
N ASP A 170 17.93 -6.36 -5.40
CA ASP A 170 17.14 -6.01 -6.59
C ASP A 170 18.01 -5.82 -7.85
N ILE A 171 19.14 -5.11 -7.73
CA ILE A 171 20.05 -4.89 -8.87
C ILE A 171 20.67 -6.20 -9.34
N LYS A 172 20.98 -7.11 -8.41
CA LYS A 172 21.52 -8.43 -8.77
C LYS A 172 20.56 -9.19 -9.68
N VAL A 173 19.27 -9.18 -9.37
CA VAL A 173 18.23 -9.78 -10.22
C VAL A 173 18.20 -9.14 -11.61
N GLU A 174 18.36 -7.82 -11.70
CA GLU A 174 18.37 -7.13 -12.99
C GLU A 174 19.63 -7.41 -13.81
N LEU A 175 20.80 -7.54 -13.17
CA LEU A 175 22.07 -7.87 -13.82
C LEU A 175 22.13 -9.33 -14.32
N GLU A 176 21.32 -10.22 -13.74
CA GLU A 176 21.21 -11.62 -14.18
C GLU A 176 20.31 -11.80 -15.41
N LYS A 177 19.53 -10.78 -15.80
CA LYS A 177 18.66 -10.82 -16.98
C LYS A 177 19.45 -10.70 -18.29
N ASN A 178 18.98 -11.37 -19.33
CA ASN A 178 19.56 -11.33 -20.67
C ASN A 178 18.50 -10.95 -21.72
N PRO A 179 18.58 -9.76 -22.36
CA PRO A 179 19.56 -8.69 -22.14
C PRO A 179 19.26 -7.88 -20.86
N VAL A 180 20.31 -7.29 -20.28
CA VAL A 180 20.20 -6.39 -19.11
C VAL A 180 19.44 -5.11 -19.48
N ASN A 181 18.43 -4.72 -18.68
CA ASN A 181 17.69 -3.49 -18.92
C ASN A 181 18.42 -2.27 -18.32
N ARG A 182 19.20 -1.59 -19.16
CA ARG A 182 20.00 -0.41 -18.76
C ARG A 182 19.16 0.71 -18.12
N LYS A 183 17.98 0.99 -18.70
CA LYS A 183 17.09 2.06 -18.20
C LYS A 183 16.55 1.73 -16.82
N ASN A 184 16.25 0.46 -16.55
CA ASN A 184 15.77 0.05 -15.24
C ASN A 184 16.88 0.20 -14.18
N ILE A 185 18.11 -0.25 -14.48
CA ILE A 185 19.27 -0.10 -13.59
C ILE A 185 19.52 1.37 -13.23
N GLU A 186 19.50 2.26 -14.22
CA GLU A 186 19.69 3.70 -14.02
C GLU A 186 18.63 4.26 -13.06
N LYS A 187 17.35 3.98 -13.31
CA LYS A 187 16.23 4.37 -12.44
C LYS A 187 16.38 3.83 -11.00
N MET A 188 16.80 2.56 -10.87
CA MET A 188 17.01 1.93 -9.56
C MET A 188 18.19 2.56 -8.81
N TYR A 189 19.28 2.91 -9.50
CA TYR A 189 20.42 3.62 -8.92
C TYR A 189 20.03 5.02 -8.46
N GLU A 190 19.30 5.78 -9.29
CA GLU A 190 18.83 7.12 -8.93
C GLU A 190 17.97 7.11 -7.66
N LYS A 191 17.04 6.16 -7.53
CA LYS A 191 16.21 6.00 -6.33
C LYS A 191 17.06 5.71 -5.09
N MET A 192 18.05 4.82 -5.22
CA MET A 192 18.98 4.52 -4.12
C MET A 192 19.83 5.74 -3.75
N TYR A 193 20.37 6.44 -4.74
CA TYR A 193 21.23 7.60 -4.52
C TYR A 193 20.47 8.77 -3.88
N ALA A 194 19.23 9.03 -4.30
CA ALA A 194 18.37 10.02 -3.66
C ALA A 194 18.13 9.73 -2.16
N THR A 195 18.15 8.46 -1.77
CA THR A 195 17.90 8.02 -0.39
C THR A 195 19.18 7.94 0.45
N LEU A 196 20.30 7.49 -0.14
CA LEU A 196 21.51 7.08 0.57
C LEU A 196 22.78 7.84 0.16
N GLY A 197 22.75 8.60 -0.93
CA GLY A 197 23.91 9.27 -1.52
C GLY A 197 23.83 10.80 -1.54
N ASP A 198 22.62 11.37 -1.62
CA ASP A 198 22.42 12.82 -1.74
C ASP A 198 22.45 13.54 -0.37
N PRO A 199 23.47 14.37 -0.07
CA PRO A 199 23.53 15.13 1.17
C PRO A 199 22.52 16.28 1.26
N GLN A 200 21.90 16.67 0.14
CA GLN A 200 20.91 17.76 0.05
C GLN A 200 19.47 17.25 0.04
N ALA A 201 19.25 15.94 0.22
CA ALA A 201 17.92 15.37 0.26
C ALA A 201 17.04 16.06 1.34
N PRO A 202 15.77 16.39 1.04
CA PRO A 202 14.87 17.03 1.99
C PRO A 202 14.56 16.09 3.17
N GLY A 203 14.28 16.66 4.35
CA GLY A 203 13.90 15.88 5.54
C GLY A 203 15.02 15.05 6.18
N LEU A 204 16.27 15.23 5.73
CA LEU A 204 17.41 14.41 6.18
C LEU A 204 17.75 14.61 7.66
N GLY A 205 17.59 13.54 8.45
CA GLY A 205 18.06 13.47 9.84
C GLY A 205 19.57 13.31 9.99
N ALA A 206 20.09 13.62 11.18
CA ALA A 206 21.51 13.48 11.50
C ALA A 206 22.02 12.04 11.31
N PHE A 207 21.18 11.04 11.61
CA PHE A 207 21.48 9.62 11.42
C PHE A 207 21.80 9.28 9.96
N ARG A 208 20.93 9.69 9.03
CA ARG A 208 21.12 9.50 7.58
C ARG A 208 22.29 10.32 7.05
N ARG A 209 22.42 11.58 7.51
CA ARG A 209 23.50 12.49 7.10
C ARG A 209 24.88 11.94 7.43
N ARG A 210 25.08 11.36 8.63
CA ARG A 210 26.34 10.69 9.00
C ARG A 210 26.66 9.52 8.06
N PHE A 211 25.65 8.74 7.69
CA PHE A 211 25.82 7.65 6.73
C PHE A 211 26.25 8.16 5.34
N ILE A 212 25.56 9.16 4.80
CA ILE A 212 25.88 9.76 3.48
C ILE A 212 27.31 10.33 3.47
N GLN A 213 27.72 11.00 4.54
CA GLN A 213 29.08 11.53 4.67
C GLN A 213 30.15 10.43 4.62
N ALA A 214 29.86 9.26 5.19
CA ALA A 214 30.79 8.12 5.23
C ALA A 214 30.79 7.31 3.92
N PHE A 215 29.63 7.10 3.29
CA PHE A 215 29.49 6.12 2.20
C PHE A 215 28.99 6.70 0.86
N GLY A 216 28.39 7.89 0.83
CA GLY A 216 27.79 8.44 -0.39
C GLY A 216 28.79 8.58 -1.56
N LYS A 217 30.03 9.00 -1.26
CA LYS A 217 31.12 9.08 -2.26
C LYS A 217 31.63 7.70 -2.70
N GLU A 218 31.50 6.67 -1.87
CA GLU A 218 31.92 5.31 -2.23
C GLU A 218 30.99 4.72 -3.31
N PHE A 219 29.71 5.13 -3.35
CA PHE A 219 28.79 4.73 -4.42
C PHE A 219 29.26 5.21 -5.79
N ASP A 220 29.57 6.50 -5.94
CA ASP A 220 30.05 7.05 -7.21
C ASP A 220 31.39 6.45 -7.64
N LYS A 221 32.26 6.15 -6.67
CA LYS A 221 33.55 5.49 -6.90
C LYS A 221 33.38 4.08 -7.48
N HIS A 222 32.53 3.26 -6.86
CA HIS A 222 32.34 1.86 -7.24
C HIS A 222 31.39 1.68 -8.44
N PHE A 223 30.27 2.41 -8.47
CA PHE A 223 29.20 2.22 -9.46
C PHE A 223 29.21 3.28 -10.57
N GLY A 224 30.04 4.31 -10.46
CA GLY A 224 30.08 5.44 -11.39
C GLY A 224 28.95 6.43 -11.13
N ARG A 225 29.13 7.69 -11.56
CA ARG A 225 28.06 8.69 -11.48
C ARG A 225 26.85 8.21 -12.26
N GLY A 226 25.66 8.32 -11.65
CA GLY A 226 24.41 7.82 -12.21
C GLY A 226 24.36 6.30 -12.40
N GLY A 227 25.25 5.53 -11.77
CA GLY A 227 25.28 4.06 -11.93
C GLY A 227 25.84 3.61 -13.28
N SER A 228 26.54 4.49 -14.01
CA SER A 228 27.08 4.24 -15.35
C SER A 228 27.94 2.98 -15.50
N LYS A 229 28.58 2.49 -14.43
CA LYS A 229 29.39 1.26 -14.47
C LYS A 229 28.55 -0.01 -14.28
N LEU A 230 27.35 0.08 -13.71
CA LEU A 230 26.52 -1.08 -13.36
C LEU A 230 26.14 -1.95 -14.57
N PRO A 231 25.68 -1.40 -15.72
CA PRO A 231 25.21 -2.25 -16.82
C PRO A 231 26.28 -3.12 -17.48
N GLY A 232 27.56 -2.78 -17.31
CA GLY A 232 28.70 -3.55 -17.80
C GLY A 232 29.39 -4.40 -16.73
N MET A 233 28.95 -4.32 -15.48
CA MET A 233 29.56 -4.99 -14.34
C MET A 233 29.16 -6.46 -14.29
N LYS A 234 30.12 -7.36 -14.02
CA LYS A 234 29.81 -8.79 -13.88
C LYS A 234 29.09 -9.02 -12.53
N PRO A 235 28.09 -9.93 -12.45
CA PRO A 235 27.37 -10.19 -11.20
C PRO A 235 28.24 -10.58 -10.00
N ARG A 236 29.36 -11.30 -10.25
CA ARG A 236 30.34 -11.66 -9.22
C ARG A 236 31.09 -10.43 -8.69
N GLU A 237 31.60 -9.60 -9.59
CA GLU A 237 32.28 -8.35 -9.24
C GLU A 237 31.35 -7.42 -8.45
N PHE A 238 30.10 -7.29 -8.88
CA PHE A 238 29.08 -6.53 -8.16
C PHE A 238 28.89 -7.07 -6.74
N SER A 239 28.72 -8.39 -6.59
CA SER A 239 28.52 -9.04 -5.29
C SER A 239 29.70 -8.85 -4.35
N ASP A 240 30.94 -8.94 -4.85
CA ASP A 240 32.14 -8.77 -4.03
C ASP A 240 32.25 -7.33 -3.50
N ILE A 241 31.99 -6.33 -4.36
CA ILE A 241 31.99 -4.92 -3.98
C ILE A 241 30.89 -4.63 -2.95
N THR A 242 29.66 -5.08 -3.20
CA THR A 242 28.52 -4.78 -2.34
C THR A 242 28.64 -5.46 -0.98
N ASN A 243 29.11 -6.71 -0.92
CA ASN A 243 29.37 -7.41 0.34
C ASN A 243 30.46 -6.72 1.18
N SER A 244 31.53 -6.24 0.53
CA SER A 244 32.58 -5.47 1.19
C SER A 244 32.05 -4.15 1.77
N LEU A 245 31.26 -3.41 0.99
CA LEU A 245 30.62 -2.16 1.44
C LEU A 245 29.64 -2.41 2.57
N PHE A 246 28.76 -3.40 2.44
CA PHE A 246 27.76 -3.75 3.44
C PHE A 246 28.39 -4.15 4.79
N SER A 247 29.48 -4.92 4.76
CA SER A 247 30.21 -5.28 5.99
C SER A 247 30.76 -4.03 6.69
N LYS A 248 31.41 -3.12 5.96
CA LYS A 248 31.89 -1.84 6.51
C LYS A 248 30.76 -0.96 7.04
N MET A 249 29.61 -0.94 6.36
CA MET A 249 28.43 -0.22 6.82
C MET A 249 27.94 -0.78 8.16
N CYS A 250 27.90 -2.11 8.32
CA CYS A 250 27.49 -2.75 9.57
C CYS A 250 28.44 -2.46 10.73
N GLU A 251 29.75 -2.40 10.48
CA GLU A 251 30.77 -2.07 11.50
C GLU A 251 30.69 -0.61 11.98
N VAL A 252 30.42 0.32 11.05
CA VAL A 252 30.37 1.77 11.37
C VAL A 252 28.98 2.22 11.85
N SER A 253 27.94 1.42 11.58
CA SER A 253 26.55 1.77 11.90
C SER A 253 26.34 1.89 13.41
N LYS A 254 26.01 3.10 13.86
CA LYS A 254 25.58 3.37 15.23
C LYS A 254 24.07 3.55 15.24
N PRO A 255 23.33 2.90 16.16
CA PRO A 255 21.90 3.13 16.24
C PRO A 255 21.62 4.60 16.56
N PRO A 256 20.52 5.17 16.04
CA PRO A 256 20.11 6.53 16.36
C PRO A 256 19.74 6.65 17.84
N GLY A 257 20.04 7.81 18.45
CA GLY A 257 19.75 8.06 19.86
C GLY A 257 18.27 8.37 20.15
N ASN A 258 17.62 9.14 19.28
CA ASN A 258 16.23 9.60 19.44
C ASN A 258 15.53 9.77 18.08
N LEU A 259 14.24 10.14 18.12
CA LEU A 259 13.45 10.39 16.93
C LEU A 259 14.04 11.51 16.07
N LYS A 260 14.43 12.65 16.67
CA LYS A 260 15.01 13.80 15.96
C LYS A 260 16.24 13.46 15.12
N GLU A 261 17.10 12.56 15.60
CA GLU A 261 18.25 12.10 14.84
C GLU A 261 17.87 11.35 13.57
N CYS A 262 16.76 10.60 13.59
CA CYS A 262 16.23 9.91 12.42
C CYS A 262 15.43 10.85 11.52
N SER A 263 14.42 11.49 12.09
CA SER A 263 13.37 12.21 11.39
C SER A 263 13.06 13.54 12.10
N PRO A 264 13.78 14.62 11.73
CA PRO A 264 13.52 15.95 12.28
C PRO A 264 12.08 16.42 12.04
N TRP A 265 11.50 16.06 10.90
CA TRP A 265 10.12 16.42 10.56
C TRP A 265 9.11 15.87 11.57
N MET A 266 9.25 14.60 12.00
CA MET A 266 8.36 14.02 13.01
C MET A 266 8.61 14.62 14.40
N SER A 267 9.88 14.87 14.75
CA SER A 267 10.26 15.49 16.03
C SER A 267 9.69 16.90 16.19
N ASP A 268 9.78 17.70 15.13
CA ASP A 268 9.34 19.10 15.13
C ASP A 268 7.88 19.25 14.64
N PHE A 269 7.15 18.14 14.45
CA PHE A 269 5.78 18.14 13.95
C PHE A 269 4.85 18.94 14.86
N LYS A 270 4.09 19.86 14.26
CA LYS A 270 3.07 20.66 14.94
C LYS A 270 1.82 20.70 14.07
N VAL A 271 0.66 20.60 14.73
CA VAL A 271 -0.63 20.76 14.06
C VAL A 271 -0.79 22.23 13.66
N GLU A 272 -0.97 22.47 12.37
CA GLU A 272 -1.24 23.81 11.83
C GLU A 272 -2.74 23.96 11.57
N PHE A 273 -3.33 25.06 12.06
CA PHE A 273 -4.78 25.30 12.05
C PHE A 273 -5.46 25.29 10.65
N LEU A 274 -4.68 25.42 9.56
CA LEU A 274 -5.20 25.53 8.19
C LEU A 274 -4.67 24.44 7.25
N ARG A 275 -3.86 23.50 7.74
CA ARG A 275 -3.30 22.40 6.93
C ARG A 275 -4.14 21.13 7.13
N SER A 276 -4.16 20.27 6.13
CA SER A 276 -4.79 18.95 6.20
C SER A 276 -4.29 18.19 7.43
N GLU A 277 -5.19 17.81 8.32
CA GLU A 277 -4.84 17.07 9.53
C GLU A 277 -4.50 15.62 9.21
N LEU A 278 -3.49 15.07 9.89
CA LEU A 278 -3.12 13.67 9.79
C LEU A 278 -3.91 12.82 10.78
N GLU A 279 -4.65 11.82 10.30
CA GLU A 279 -5.27 10.80 11.15
C GLU A 279 -4.23 9.77 11.62
N ILE A 280 -4.45 9.18 12.80
CA ILE A 280 -3.73 7.97 13.20
C ILE A 280 -4.05 6.88 12.17
N PRO A 281 -3.05 6.25 11.52
CA PRO A 281 -3.31 5.25 10.49
C PRO A 281 -4.01 4.00 11.05
N GLY A 282 -4.86 3.36 10.24
CA GLY A 282 -5.50 2.07 10.59
C GLY A 282 -6.91 2.17 11.20
N GLN A 283 -7.53 3.35 11.23
CA GLN A 283 -8.85 3.54 11.88
C GLN A 283 -10.06 3.12 11.04
N TYR A 284 -9.88 2.89 9.74
CA TYR A 284 -10.97 2.54 8.82
C TYR A 284 -11.09 1.01 8.65
N ASP A 285 -12.01 0.38 9.37
CA ASP A 285 -12.19 -1.09 9.35
C ASP A 285 -13.15 -1.61 8.26
N GLY A 286 -13.92 -0.71 7.64
CA GLY A 286 -14.92 -1.01 6.63
C GLY A 286 -16.10 -1.87 7.11
N LYS A 287 -16.30 -2.04 8.42
CA LYS A 287 -17.38 -2.84 9.02
C LYS A 287 -18.68 -2.05 9.20
N GLY A 288 -18.57 -0.74 9.39
CA GLY A 288 -19.69 0.18 9.53
C GLY A 288 -19.42 1.52 8.85
N LYS A 289 -20.40 2.43 8.90
CA LYS A 289 -20.20 3.80 8.44
C LYS A 289 -19.17 4.48 9.36
N PRO A 290 -18.01 4.94 8.84
CA PRO A 290 -17.02 5.62 9.65
C PRO A 290 -17.55 6.97 10.12
N VAL A 291 -17.00 7.46 11.23
CA VAL A 291 -17.32 8.78 11.78
C VAL A 291 -16.01 9.55 11.99
N PRO A 292 -15.46 10.16 10.91
CA PRO A 292 -14.12 10.78 10.94
C PRO A 292 -13.94 11.87 12.00
N GLU A 293 -15.04 12.50 12.44
CA GLU A 293 -15.04 13.48 13.53
C GLU A 293 -14.52 12.92 14.86
N TYR A 294 -14.66 11.60 15.09
CA TYR A 294 -14.16 10.90 16.29
C TYR A 294 -12.86 10.12 16.04
N HIS A 295 -12.31 10.17 14.84
CA HIS A 295 -11.04 9.52 14.56
C HIS A 295 -9.91 10.28 15.25
N ALA A 296 -9.01 9.55 15.89
CA ALA A 296 -7.80 10.10 16.47
C ALA A 296 -6.92 10.72 15.37
N ARG A 297 -6.38 11.89 15.67
CA ARG A 297 -5.49 12.67 14.79
C ARG A 297 -4.14 12.80 15.44
N ILE A 298 -3.08 12.76 14.64
CA ILE A 298 -1.71 12.91 15.09
C ILE A 298 -1.54 14.34 15.64
N ALA A 299 -1.27 14.44 16.94
CA ALA A 299 -0.90 15.69 17.60
C ALA A 299 0.62 15.85 17.72
N GLY A 300 1.37 14.75 17.68
CA GLY A 300 2.83 14.75 17.74
C GLY A 300 3.41 13.35 17.88
N PHE A 301 4.72 13.27 18.13
CA PHE A 301 5.46 12.02 18.27
C PHE A 301 6.31 12.05 19.54
N ASP A 302 6.49 10.91 20.19
CA ASP A 302 7.44 10.80 21.31
C ASP A 302 8.88 10.74 20.78
N GLU A 303 9.79 11.49 21.43
CA GLU A 303 11.22 11.51 21.06
C GLU A 303 11.92 10.15 21.27
N ARG A 304 11.36 9.27 22.11
CA ARG A 304 11.94 7.97 22.40
C ARG A 304 11.60 6.99 21.29
N ILE A 305 12.64 6.45 20.66
CA ILE A 305 12.55 5.34 19.72
C ILE A 305 13.23 4.12 20.29
N LYS A 306 12.74 2.92 19.97
CA LYS A 306 13.37 1.66 20.35
C LYS A 306 13.66 0.82 19.12
N VAL A 307 14.93 0.53 18.87
CA VAL A 307 15.33 -0.45 17.85
C VAL A 307 15.07 -1.85 18.39
N MET A 308 14.30 -2.65 17.65
CA MET A 308 13.97 -4.01 18.05
C MET A 308 15.04 -5.00 17.58
N ALA A 309 15.27 -6.04 18.39
CA ALA A 309 16.22 -7.11 18.08
C ALA A 309 15.63 -8.05 17.01
N SER A 310 15.78 -7.68 15.75
CA SER A 310 15.41 -8.48 14.58
C SER A 310 16.36 -8.16 13.42
N MET A 311 16.44 -9.05 12.43
CA MET A 311 17.32 -8.91 11.27
C MET A 311 17.13 -7.55 10.56
N ARG A 312 15.87 -7.11 10.41
CA ARG A 312 15.50 -5.85 9.76
C ARG A 312 15.64 -4.61 10.66
N LYS A 313 15.92 -4.79 11.96
CA LYS A 313 16.03 -3.73 12.98
C LYS A 313 14.85 -2.73 12.95
N PRO A 314 13.58 -3.21 12.98
CA PRO A 314 12.43 -2.31 12.93
C PRO A 314 12.41 -1.42 14.18
N LYS A 315 11.81 -0.24 14.07
CA LYS A 315 11.79 0.76 15.14
C LYS A 315 10.41 0.89 15.72
N ARG A 316 10.29 0.74 17.03
CA ARG A 316 9.09 1.11 17.77
C ARG A 316 9.11 2.60 18.02
N ILE A 317 8.06 3.28 17.55
CA ILE A 317 7.76 4.69 17.80
C ILE A 317 6.46 4.80 18.60
N ILE A 318 6.20 5.97 19.17
CA ILE A 318 4.92 6.28 19.82
C ILE A 318 4.36 7.54 19.16
N ILE A 319 3.18 7.43 18.58
CA ILE A 319 2.43 8.56 18.02
C ILE A 319 1.45 9.05 19.10
N ARG A 320 1.40 10.36 19.33
CA ARG A 320 0.48 10.96 20.31
C ARG A 320 -0.75 11.48 19.58
N GLY A 321 -1.92 11.01 19.99
CA GLY A 321 -3.20 11.47 19.48
C GLY A 321 -3.65 12.78 20.13
N HIS A 322 -4.50 13.53 19.43
CA HIS A 322 -5.18 14.69 20.01
C HIS A 322 -6.22 14.29 21.10
N ASP A 323 -6.53 13.00 21.20
CA ASP A 323 -7.41 12.41 22.21
C ASP A 323 -6.68 12.04 23.51
N GLU A 324 -5.47 12.59 23.69
CA GLU A 324 -4.60 12.38 24.86
C GLU A 324 -4.10 10.93 25.02
N ARG A 325 -4.18 10.11 23.96
CA ARG A 325 -3.69 8.73 23.96
C ARG A 325 -2.35 8.58 23.23
N GLU A 326 -1.61 7.56 23.64
CA GLU A 326 -0.35 7.14 23.02
C GLU A 326 -0.58 5.88 22.18
N TYR A 327 -0.16 5.92 20.92
CA TYR A 327 -0.31 4.85 19.95
C TYR A 327 1.08 4.29 19.58
N PRO A 328 1.50 3.19 20.21
CA PRO A 328 2.76 2.54 19.86
C PRO A 328 2.63 1.83 18.50
N PHE A 329 3.59 2.08 17.62
CA PHE A 329 3.70 1.41 16.32
C PHE A 329 5.11 0.90 16.08
N LEU A 330 5.20 -0.24 15.42
CA LEU A 330 6.42 -0.80 14.89
C LEU A 330 6.55 -0.41 13.41
N VAL A 331 7.56 0.41 13.10
CA VAL A 331 7.91 0.81 11.74
C VAL A 331 8.77 -0.27 11.11
N LYS A 332 8.26 -0.90 10.04
CA LYS A 332 9.00 -1.85 9.20
C LYS A 332 9.28 -1.20 7.85
N GLY A 333 10.55 -1.11 7.50
CA GLY A 333 11.02 -0.62 6.21
C GLY A 333 11.80 -1.69 5.44
N GLY A 334 11.71 -1.63 4.11
CA GLY A 334 12.27 -2.63 3.21
C GLY A 334 11.38 -3.88 3.05
N GLU A 335 10.13 -3.85 3.53
CA GLU A 335 9.21 -4.99 3.50
C GLU A 335 7.83 -4.57 2.99
N ASP A 336 7.22 -5.42 2.17
CA ASP A 336 5.85 -5.25 1.68
C ASP A 336 4.88 -5.93 2.63
N LEU A 337 4.15 -5.14 3.42
CA LEU A 337 3.22 -5.65 4.45
C LEU A 337 1.82 -5.98 3.91
N ARG A 338 1.59 -5.93 2.59
CA ARG A 338 0.27 -6.24 2.03
C ARG A 338 -0.17 -7.66 2.36
N GLN A 339 0.75 -8.63 2.31
CA GLN A 339 0.43 -10.02 2.62
C GLN A 339 0.02 -10.18 4.08
N ASP A 340 0.80 -9.62 5.01
CA ASP A 340 0.49 -9.57 6.44
C ASP A 340 -0.88 -8.93 6.70
N GLN A 341 -1.18 -7.79 6.05
CA GLN A 341 -2.50 -7.15 6.14
C GLN A 341 -3.63 -8.08 5.69
N ARG A 342 -3.46 -8.84 4.60
CA ARG A 342 -4.49 -9.80 4.15
C ARG A 342 -4.68 -10.96 5.12
N ILE A 343 -3.61 -11.40 5.77
CA ILE A 343 -3.70 -12.45 6.80
C ILE A 343 -4.47 -11.94 8.01
N GLU A 344 -4.22 -10.71 8.47
CA GLU A 344 -5.00 -10.11 9.57
C GLU A 344 -6.47 -9.93 9.19
N GLN A 345 -6.78 -9.48 7.97
CA GLN A 345 -8.17 -9.44 7.47
C GLN A 345 -8.83 -10.82 7.45
N LEU A 346 -8.09 -11.87 7.09
CA LEU A 346 -8.59 -13.24 7.15
C LEU A 346 -8.89 -13.66 8.59
N PHE A 347 -8.00 -13.35 9.54
CA PHE A 347 -8.25 -13.63 10.96
C PHE A 347 -9.46 -12.87 11.51
N GLU A 348 -9.72 -11.65 11.04
CA GLU A 348 -10.97 -10.95 11.38
C GLU A 348 -12.20 -11.68 10.85
N VAL A 349 -12.17 -12.19 9.61
CA VAL A 349 -13.26 -13.00 9.06
C VAL A 349 -13.42 -14.32 9.84
N MET A 350 -12.32 -14.97 10.23
CA MET A 350 -12.37 -16.14 11.09
C MET A 350 -13.04 -15.84 12.43
N ASN A 351 -12.74 -14.68 13.05
CA ASN A 351 -13.41 -14.25 14.27
C ASN A 351 -14.92 -14.05 14.08
N VAL A 352 -15.36 -13.53 12.93
CA VAL A 352 -16.80 -13.44 12.60
C VAL A 352 -17.43 -14.83 12.56
N ILE A 353 -16.79 -15.79 11.88
CA ILE A 353 -17.29 -17.18 11.80
C ILE A 353 -17.32 -17.84 13.19
N LEU A 354 -16.27 -17.70 13.99
CA LEU A 354 -16.21 -18.26 15.35
C LEU A 354 -17.29 -17.66 16.25
N SER A 355 -17.59 -16.38 16.11
CA SER A 355 -18.63 -15.71 16.91
C SER A 355 -20.05 -16.18 16.57
N GLN A 356 -20.26 -16.72 15.37
CA GLN A 356 -21.55 -17.25 14.91
C GLN A 356 -21.81 -18.67 15.44
N ASP A 357 -20.76 -19.42 15.80
CA ASP A 357 -20.90 -20.73 16.43
C ASP A 357 -21.17 -20.59 17.94
N ALA A 358 -22.28 -21.19 18.40
CA ALA A 358 -22.70 -21.08 19.80
C ALA A 358 -21.67 -21.67 20.79
N THR A 359 -20.99 -22.76 20.41
CA THR A 359 -20.02 -23.45 21.28
C THR A 359 -18.75 -22.61 21.42
N CYS A 360 -18.27 -22.04 20.32
CA CYS A 360 -17.11 -21.16 20.30
C CYS A 360 -17.39 -19.85 21.05
N SER A 361 -18.56 -19.25 20.83
CA SER A 361 -18.98 -18.00 21.47
C SER A 361 -19.14 -18.14 22.99
N GLN A 362 -19.76 -19.23 23.47
CA GLN A 362 -19.86 -19.54 24.91
C GLN A 362 -18.49 -19.69 25.60
N ARG A 363 -17.46 -20.07 24.84
CA ARG A 363 -16.08 -20.21 25.31
C ARG A 363 -15.22 -18.97 25.04
N SER A 364 -15.82 -17.91 24.50
CA SER A 364 -15.13 -16.68 24.07
C SER A 364 -13.91 -16.97 23.19
N MET A 365 -14.03 -17.93 22.27
CA MET A 365 -12.97 -18.26 21.33
C MET A 365 -12.80 -17.16 20.29
N GLN A 366 -11.67 -16.48 20.33
CA GLN A 366 -11.32 -15.42 19.40
C GLN A 366 -9.81 -15.42 19.14
N LEU A 367 -9.41 -15.23 17.89
CA LEU A 367 -8.04 -14.93 17.51
C LEU A 367 -7.71 -13.49 17.91
N LYS A 368 -6.55 -13.30 18.55
CA LYS A 368 -6.03 -11.95 18.80
C LYS A 368 -5.44 -11.40 17.50
N THR A 369 -6.11 -10.39 16.94
CA THR A 369 -5.67 -9.66 15.75
C THR A 369 -4.96 -8.37 16.14
N TYR A 370 -4.18 -7.82 15.22
CA TYR A 370 -3.53 -6.51 15.37
C TYR A 370 -3.50 -5.79 14.02
N GLN A 371 -3.36 -4.46 14.04
CA GLN A 371 -3.38 -3.69 12.81
C GLN A 371 -2.05 -3.77 12.04
N VAL A 372 -2.16 -4.02 10.74
CA VAL A 372 -1.06 -3.92 9.77
C VAL A 372 -1.46 -2.91 8.70
N ILE A 373 -0.66 -1.84 8.57
CA ILE A 373 -0.94 -0.69 7.71
C ILE A 373 0.21 -0.53 6.73
N PRO A 374 0.13 -1.13 5.52
CA PRO A 374 1.06 -0.87 4.44
C PRO A 374 0.89 0.59 3.98
N MET A 375 1.99 1.33 3.90
CA MET A 375 1.99 2.74 3.48
C MET A 375 2.53 2.91 2.06
N THR A 376 3.57 2.15 1.72
CA THR A 376 4.15 2.05 0.38
C THR A 376 4.47 0.58 0.09
N SER A 377 5.00 0.25 -1.08
CA SER A 377 5.44 -1.13 -1.38
C SER A 377 6.58 -1.63 -0.48
N ARG A 378 7.25 -0.75 0.29
CA ARG A 378 8.42 -1.08 1.11
C ARG A 378 8.39 -0.48 2.51
N LEU A 379 7.28 0.10 2.93
CA LEU A 379 7.12 0.72 4.24
C LEU A 379 5.73 0.39 4.78
N GLY A 380 5.68 0.03 6.05
CA GLY A 380 4.41 -0.04 6.76
C GLY A 380 4.56 0.03 8.27
N LEU A 381 3.41 0.17 8.92
CA LEU A 381 3.26 0.19 10.37
C LEU A 381 2.56 -1.07 10.84
N ILE A 382 2.97 -1.57 12.00
CA ILE A 382 2.29 -2.65 12.72
C ILE A 382 1.97 -2.14 14.13
N GLU A 383 0.76 -2.37 14.62
CA GLU A 383 0.36 -2.09 16.00
C GLU A 383 1.25 -2.86 17.00
N TRP A 384 1.65 -2.23 18.11
CA TRP A 384 2.61 -2.81 19.06
C TRP A 384 2.10 -2.95 20.50
#